data_AF-A0A9P7DD55-F1
#
_entry.id   AF-A0A9P7DD55-F1
#
_cell.length_a   1.000
_cell.length_b   1.000
_cell.length_c   1.000
_cell.angle_alpha   90.00
_cell.angle_beta   90.00
_cell.angle_gamma   90.00
#
_symmetry.space_group_name_H-M   'P 1'
#
loop_
_entity.id
_entity.type
_entity.pdbx_description
1 polymer ?
#
loop_
_entity_poly.entity_id
_entity_poly.type
_entity_poly.pdbx_seq_one_letter_code
_entity_poly.pdbx_strand_id
1 'polypeptide(L)'
;MIHVKWDREILHFPVPPPETKLGKLRTDLAEYTHLPLGSFKLIHAGAVMKDDSAPLTAYKIRENSTIALIGGHSLPSASTPAPPARPQPKVKEPPTEQSTITAIRSELDRVRTTLAPDVDALVNALTPSAATTASSPTSAPTPTSGSTPTQSFSSTAQAPHFPPNPTSASYTSKPTSSDHTRLSELLLQSLLRLDAMHLAGSDWPEARAERKAAVREVQGVLDRLDGAWSAR
;
A
#
# COMPACT_ATOMS: atom_id res chain seq x y z
N MET A 1 -27.74 -22.61 -31.50
CA MET A 1 -27.28 -21.24 -31.15
C MET A 1 -26.61 -21.28 -29.78
N ILE A 2 -25.65 -20.40 -29.47
CA ILE A 2 -25.15 -20.22 -28.09
C ILE A 2 -25.68 -18.90 -27.52
N HIS A 3 -25.97 -18.87 -26.22
CA HIS A 3 -26.52 -17.70 -25.54
C HIS A 3 -25.45 -17.08 -24.66
N VAL A 4 -25.11 -15.81 -24.90
CA VAL A 4 -24.12 -15.09 -24.10
C VAL A 4 -24.82 -14.00 -23.31
N LYS A 5 -24.90 -14.17 -22.00
CA LYS A 5 -25.49 -13.20 -21.07
C LYS A 5 -24.45 -12.13 -20.76
N TRP A 6 -24.72 -10.90 -21.16
CA TRP A 6 -23.87 -9.74 -20.91
C TRP A 6 -24.68 -8.65 -20.20
N ASP A 7 -24.33 -8.36 -18.95
CA ASP A 7 -25.04 -7.42 -18.08
C ASP A 7 -26.57 -7.70 -18.05
N ARG A 8 -27.37 -6.92 -18.78
CA ARG A 8 -28.83 -7.08 -18.92
C ARG A 8 -29.28 -7.61 -20.27
N GLU A 9 -28.36 -7.84 -21.21
CA GLU A 9 -28.63 -8.37 -22.56
C GLU A 9 -28.23 -9.84 -22.72
N ILE A 10 -28.87 -10.51 -23.68
CA ILE A 10 -28.53 -11.88 -24.09
C ILE A 10 -28.24 -11.86 -25.59
N LEU A 11 -26.97 -12.07 -25.91
CA LEU A 11 -26.48 -12.15 -27.28
C LEU A 11 -26.61 -13.58 -27.80
N HIS A 12 -27.07 -13.71 -29.04
CA HIS A 12 -27.25 -15.00 -29.69
C HIS A 12 -26.21 -15.14 -30.80
N PHE A 13 -25.29 -16.10 -30.63
CA PHE A 13 -24.27 -16.39 -31.64
C PHE A 13 -24.59 -17.72 -32.34
N PRO A 14 -24.31 -17.81 -33.65
CA PRO A 14 -24.37 -19.09 -34.35
C PRO A 14 -23.37 -20.05 -33.70
N VAL A 15 -23.72 -21.35 -33.67
CA VAL A 15 -22.87 -22.36 -33.05
C VAL A 15 -21.56 -22.41 -33.85
N PRO A 16 -20.42 -22.01 -33.27
CA PRO A 16 -19.15 -22.14 -33.97
C PRO A 16 -18.79 -23.63 -34.08
N PRO A 17 -18.03 -24.04 -35.10
CA PRO A 17 -17.53 -25.41 -35.22
C PRO A 17 -16.91 -25.92 -33.91
N PRO A 18 -17.04 -27.20 -33.54
CA PRO A 18 -16.61 -27.71 -32.23
C PRO A 18 -15.10 -27.56 -31.95
N GLU A 19 -14.27 -27.52 -33.01
CA GLU A 19 -12.83 -27.24 -32.92
C GLU A 19 -12.50 -25.76 -32.72
N THR A 20 -13.49 -24.88 -32.78
CA THR A 20 -13.26 -23.44 -32.58
C THR A 20 -12.67 -23.23 -31.19
N LYS A 21 -11.55 -22.51 -31.15
CA LYS A 21 -10.87 -22.19 -29.90
C LYS A 21 -11.65 -21.12 -29.13
N LEU A 22 -11.56 -21.18 -27.81
CA LEU A 22 -12.16 -20.17 -26.96
C LEU A 22 -11.70 -18.75 -27.33
N GLY A 23 -10.43 -18.58 -27.72
CA GLY A 23 -9.89 -17.29 -28.16
C GLY A 23 -10.65 -16.68 -29.34
N LYS A 24 -11.11 -17.48 -30.31
CA LYS A 24 -11.90 -17.01 -31.45
C LYS A 24 -13.24 -16.45 -30.98
N LEU A 25 -13.95 -17.21 -30.13
CA LEU A 25 -15.21 -16.75 -29.53
C LEU A 25 -15.02 -15.48 -28.69
N ARG A 26 -13.90 -15.39 -27.97
CA ARG A 26 -13.55 -14.20 -27.19
C ARG A 26 -13.30 -12.99 -28.07
N THR A 27 -12.63 -13.15 -29.20
CA THR A 27 -12.46 -12.08 -30.20
C THR A 27 -13.79 -11.63 -30.79
N ASP A 28 -14.65 -12.56 -31.19
CA ASP A 28 -15.98 -12.21 -31.72
C ASP A 28 -16.82 -11.43 -30.68
N LEU A 29 -16.76 -11.86 -29.41
CA LEU A 29 -17.47 -11.19 -28.31
C LEU A 29 -16.88 -9.82 -28.00
N ALA A 30 -15.55 -9.68 -28.04
CA ALA A 30 -14.86 -8.39 -27.87
C ALA A 30 -15.25 -7.41 -28.98
N GLU A 31 -15.30 -7.87 -30.23
CA GLU A 31 -15.71 -7.08 -31.38
C GLU A 31 -17.16 -6.64 -31.27
N TYR A 32 -18.06 -7.54 -30.86
CA TYR A 32 -19.49 -7.24 -30.73
C TYR A 32 -19.81 -6.33 -29.53
N THR A 33 -19.19 -6.57 -28.37
CA THR A 33 -19.45 -5.80 -27.14
C THR A 33 -18.58 -4.55 -27.02
N HIS A 34 -17.64 -4.35 -27.95
CA HIS A 34 -16.60 -3.32 -27.91
C HIS A 34 -15.77 -3.33 -26.61
N LEU A 35 -15.62 -4.51 -26.01
CA LEU A 35 -14.85 -4.69 -24.78
C LEU A 35 -13.43 -5.18 -25.10
N PRO A 36 -12.38 -4.67 -24.44
CA PRO A 36 -11.05 -5.22 -24.59
C PRO A 36 -11.01 -6.69 -24.15
N LEU A 37 -10.31 -7.56 -24.90
CA LEU A 37 -10.18 -9.02 -24.64
C LEU A 37 -9.80 -9.37 -23.19
N GLY A 38 -9.01 -8.52 -22.54
CA GLY A 38 -8.57 -8.67 -21.15
C GLY A 38 -9.52 -8.09 -20.09
N SER A 39 -10.51 -7.30 -20.49
CA SER A 39 -11.41 -6.57 -19.59
C SER A 39 -12.66 -7.36 -19.20
N PHE A 40 -12.91 -8.51 -19.84
CA PHE A 40 -14.03 -9.38 -19.53
C PHE A 40 -13.61 -10.84 -19.38
N LYS A 41 -14.42 -11.58 -18.63
CA LYS A 41 -14.23 -13.01 -18.32
C LYS A 41 -15.48 -13.77 -18.76
N LEU A 42 -15.25 -14.94 -19.35
CA LEU A 42 -16.32 -15.85 -19.76
C LEU A 42 -16.51 -16.91 -18.68
N ILE A 43 -17.77 -17.17 -18.31
CA ILE A 43 -18.15 -18.16 -17.31
C ILE A 43 -19.16 -19.10 -17.94
N HIS A 44 -18.90 -20.41 -17.90
CA HIS A 44 -19.81 -21.44 -18.38
C HIS A 44 -19.94 -22.53 -17.31
N ALA A 45 -21.18 -22.91 -16.98
CA ALA A 45 -21.48 -23.91 -15.95
C ALA A 45 -20.79 -23.65 -14.58
N GLY A 46 -20.65 -22.38 -14.19
CA GLY A 46 -20.01 -21.98 -12.93
C GLY A 46 -18.47 -21.95 -12.96
N ALA A 47 -17.84 -22.36 -14.07
CA ALA A 47 -16.39 -22.31 -14.24
C ALA A 47 -15.96 -21.08 -15.05
N VAL A 48 -14.94 -20.37 -14.56
CA VAL A 48 -14.30 -19.28 -15.30
C VAL A 48 -13.39 -19.88 -16.38
N MET A 49 -13.68 -19.56 -17.63
CA MET A 49 -12.89 -20.01 -18.77
C MET A 49 -11.72 -19.04 -18.97
N LYS A 50 -10.49 -19.55 -18.87
CA LYS A 50 -9.27 -18.73 -18.90
C LYS A 50 -8.32 -19.10 -20.04
N ASP A 51 -8.34 -20.34 -20.50
CA ASP A 51 -7.45 -20.79 -21.56
C ASP A 51 -8.12 -20.61 -22.93
N ASP A 52 -7.62 -19.60 -23.66
CA ASP A 52 -8.05 -19.23 -25.00
C ASP A 52 -7.62 -20.25 -26.08
N SER A 53 -6.68 -21.15 -25.75
CA SER A 53 -6.17 -22.17 -26.69
C SER A 53 -7.01 -23.44 -26.72
N ALA A 54 -7.77 -23.70 -25.65
CA ALA A 54 -8.62 -24.87 -25.54
C ALA A 54 -9.85 -24.77 -26.48
N PRO A 55 -10.25 -25.88 -27.11
CA PRO A 55 -11.47 -25.92 -27.93
C PRO A 55 -12.71 -25.73 -27.06
N LEU A 56 -13.77 -25.18 -27.63
CA LEU A 56 -15.05 -24.99 -26.91
C LEU A 56 -15.60 -26.30 -26.33
N THR A 57 -15.31 -27.44 -26.96
CA THR A 57 -15.66 -28.78 -26.45
C THR A 57 -15.00 -29.11 -25.11
N ALA A 58 -13.77 -28.63 -24.84
CA ALA A 58 -13.08 -28.85 -23.57
C ALA A 58 -13.82 -28.21 -22.38
N TYR A 59 -14.55 -27.13 -22.65
CA TYR A 59 -15.40 -26.43 -21.68
C TYR A 59 -16.86 -26.90 -21.68
N LYS A 60 -17.16 -28.00 -22.39
CA LYS A 60 -18.50 -28.56 -22.56
C LYS A 60 -19.49 -27.57 -23.20
N ILE A 61 -19.00 -26.67 -24.05
CA ILE A 61 -19.86 -25.75 -24.80
C ILE A 61 -20.43 -26.49 -26.00
N ARG A 62 -21.76 -26.56 -26.07
CA ARG A 62 -22.53 -27.19 -27.14
C ARG A 62 -23.64 -26.24 -27.61
N GLU A 63 -24.45 -26.71 -28.55
CA GLU A 63 -25.65 -26.01 -28.96
C GLU A 63 -26.54 -25.75 -27.74
N ASN A 64 -27.01 -24.50 -27.60
CA ASN A 64 -27.79 -23.98 -26.48
C ASN A 64 -27.03 -23.81 -25.16
N SER A 65 -25.70 -23.86 -25.18
CA SER A 65 -24.89 -23.47 -24.01
C SER A 65 -25.10 -22.00 -23.64
N THR A 66 -25.18 -21.74 -22.34
CA THR A 66 -25.30 -20.39 -21.77
C THR A 66 -23.96 -19.97 -21.16
N ILE A 67 -23.37 -18.92 -21.72
CA ILE A 67 -22.11 -18.32 -21.28
C ILE A 67 -22.43 -16.98 -20.63
N ALA A 68 -21.86 -16.69 -19.47
CA ALA A 68 -21.96 -15.37 -18.87
C ALA A 68 -20.67 -14.59 -19.16
N LEU A 69 -20.82 -13.36 -19.63
CA LEU A 69 -19.75 -12.40 -19.84
C LEU A 69 -19.76 -11.40 -18.68
N ILE A 70 -18.69 -11.41 -17.86
CA ILE A 70 -18.54 -10.55 -16.68
C ILE A 70 -17.30 -9.66 -16.87
N GLY A 71 -17.50 -8.34 -16.84
CA GLY A 71 -16.45 -7.32 -16.99
C GLY A 71 -16.68 -6.40 -18.19
N GLY A 72 -15.88 -5.34 -18.32
CA GLY A 72 -15.98 -4.38 -19.43
C GLY A 72 -16.11 -2.89 -19.10
N HIS A 73 -16.09 -2.48 -17.83
CA HIS A 73 -16.40 -1.10 -17.43
C HIS A 73 -15.22 -0.09 -17.51
N SER A 74 -14.37 -0.14 -18.54
CA SER A 74 -13.31 0.89 -18.70
C SER A 74 -13.20 1.39 -20.14
N LEU A 75 -13.54 2.67 -20.30
CA LEU A 75 -13.47 3.53 -21.49
C LEU A 75 -12.02 3.77 -22.00
N PRO A 76 -11.83 4.34 -23.20
CA PRO A 76 -10.80 3.97 -24.17
C PRO A 76 -9.52 4.80 -24.07
N SER A 77 -8.40 4.28 -24.59
CA SER A 77 -7.26 5.11 -25.00
C SER A 77 -6.80 4.69 -26.39
N ALA A 78 -6.82 5.66 -27.30
CA ALA A 78 -6.66 5.51 -28.74
C ALA A 78 -5.19 5.27 -29.17
N SER A 79 -5.03 4.41 -30.19
CA SER A 79 -4.09 4.43 -31.35
C SER A 79 -2.76 5.23 -31.22
N THR A 80 -1.55 4.64 -31.10
CA THR A 80 -0.61 4.08 -32.15
C THR A 80 0.75 4.85 -32.08
N PRO A 81 1.98 4.34 -32.45
CA PRO A 81 2.44 3.06 -33.03
C PRO A 81 3.54 2.28 -32.24
N ALA A 82 3.76 0.99 -32.59
CA ALA A 82 4.87 0.11 -32.15
C ALA A 82 6.15 0.28 -33.01
N PRO A 83 7.36 -0.34 -32.77
CA PRO A 83 7.91 -1.21 -31.68
C PRO A 83 9.34 -0.75 -31.16
N PRO A 84 10.13 -1.46 -30.30
CA PRO A 84 10.01 -2.83 -29.79
C PRO A 84 10.05 -3.06 -28.25
N ALA A 85 9.43 -4.18 -27.87
CA ALA A 85 9.55 -4.95 -26.62
C ALA A 85 8.99 -4.36 -25.30
N ARG A 86 7.88 -4.99 -24.85
CA ARG A 86 7.46 -5.24 -23.44
C ARG A 86 6.78 -4.05 -22.70
N PRO A 87 5.85 -4.26 -21.72
CA PRO A 87 5.33 -5.52 -21.12
C PRO A 87 3.82 -5.77 -21.26
N GLN A 88 3.47 -7.06 -21.24
CA GLN A 88 2.12 -7.62 -21.13
C GLN A 88 1.36 -7.13 -19.88
N PRO A 89 0.01 -7.05 -19.92
CA PRO A 89 -0.80 -6.80 -18.74
C PRO A 89 -0.80 -8.03 -17.82
N LYS A 90 -0.45 -7.79 -16.55
CA LYS A 90 -0.29 -8.75 -15.45
C LYS A 90 -1.44 -9.74 -15.36
N VAL A 91 -1.16 -10.98 -15.78
CA VAL A 91 -1.70 -12.17 -15.14
C VAL A 91 -1.44 -12.02 -13.65
N LYS A 92 -2.47 -12.20 -12.79
CA LYS A 92 -2.24 -12.45 -11.37
C LYS A 92 -1.42 -13.74 -11.28
N GLU A 93 -0.10 -13.61 -11.31
CA GLU A 93 0.82 -14.65 -10.88
C GLU A 93 0.41 -15.07 -9.47
N PRO A 94 0.55 -16.36 -9.11
CA PRO A 94 0.50 -16.73 -7.70
C PRO A 94 1.42 -15.77 -6.94
N PRO A 95 1.03 -15.29 -5.74
CA PRO A 95 1.90 -14.43 -4.95
C PRO A 95 3.27 -15.09 -4.90
N THR A 96 4.28 -14.40 -5.40
CA THR A 96 5.66 -14.88 -5.38
C THR A 96 6.27 -14.54 -4.03
N GLU A 97 7.27 -15.30 -3.59
CA GLU A 97 7.99 -15.03 -2.35
C GLU A 97 8.45 -13.56 -2.28
N GLN A 98 9.00 -13.05 -3.38
CA GLN A 98 9.46 -11.67 -3.49
C GLN A 98 8.34 -10.63 -3.35
N SER A 99 7.15 -10.92 -3.89
CA SER A 99 5.99 -10.03 -3.74
C SER A 99 5.54 -9.98 -2.29
N THR A 100 5.57 -11.10 -1.58
CA THR A 100 5.24 -11.15 -0.15
C THR A 100 6.30 -10.44 0.69
N ILE A 101 7.59 -10.63 0.41
CA ILE A 101 8.69 -9.88 1.05
C ILE A 101 8.50 -8.38 0.84
N THR A 102 8.17 -7.95 -0.38
CA THR A 102 7.92 -6.54 -0.70
C THR A 102 6.72 -5.97 0.07
N ALA A 103 5.66 -6.77 0.23
CA ALA A 103 4.50 -6.39 1.03
C ALA A 103 4.86 -6.27 2.53
N ILE A 104 5.64 -7.21 3.06
CA ILE A 104 6.16 -7.16 4.45
C ILE A 104 6.97 -5.89 4.68
N ARG A 105 7.92 -5.59 3.79
CA ARG A 105 8.77 -4.40 3.90
C ARG A 105 7.96 -3.10 3.81
N SER A 106 6.99 -3.04 2.89
CA SER A 106 6.11 -1.87 2.76
C SER A 106 5.30 -1.62 4.03
N GLU A 107 4.79 -2.67 4.67
CA GLU A 107 4.05 -2.54 5.93
C GLU A 107 4.97 -2.07 7.07
N LEU A 108 6.18 -2.62 7.17
CA LEU A 108 7.17 -2.17 8.15
C LEU A 108 7.60 -0.71 7.94
N ASP A 109 7.81 -0.31 6.70
CA ASP A 109 8.17 1.07 6.35
C ASP A 109 7.06 2.06 6.74
N ARG A 110 5.80 1.67 6.55
CA ARG A 110 4.66 2.45 7.02
C ARG A 110 4.67 2.63 8.54
N VAL A 111 4.98 1.60 9.32
CA VAL A 111 5.13 1.72 10.78
C VAL A 111 6.25 2.69 11.13
N ARG A 112 7.42 2.56 10.48
CA ARG A 112 8.58 3.43 10.72
C ARG A 112 8.32 4.89 10.38
N THR A 113 7.63 5.16 9.29
CA THR A 113 7.40 6.52 8.80
C THR A 113 6.25 7.23 9.51
N THR A 114 5.27 6.47 10.03
CA THR A 114 4.06 7.06 10.62
C THR A 114 3.93 6.86 12.12
N LEU A 115 4.13 5.63 12.63
CA LEU A 115 3.84 5.30 14.02
C LEU A 115 5.06 5.48 14.93
N ALA A 116 6.25 5.10 14.46
CA ALA A 116 7.48 5.24 15.24
C ALA A 116 7.76 6.69 15.70
N PRO A 117 7.67 7.74 14.85
CA PRO A 117 7.91 9.11 15.30
C PRO A 117 6.87 9.59 16.33
N ASP A 118 5.60 9.19 16.18
CA ASP A 118 4.54 9.53 17.13
C ASP A 118 4.77 8.85 18.49
N VAL A 119 5.21 7.58 18.48
CA VAL A 119 5.62 6.87 19.70
C VAL A 119 6.82 7.54 20.35
N ASP A 120 7.85 7.91 19.60
CA ASP A 120 9.03 8.61 20.13
C ASP A 120 8.66 9.96 20.75
N ALA A 121 7.80 10.73 20.09
CA ALA A 121 7.34 12.00 20.61
C ALA A 121 6.53 11.80 21.91
N LEU A 122 5.70 10.77 22.00
CA LEU A 122 4.93 10.45 23.21
C LEU A 122 5.86 9.99 24.35
N VAL A 123 6.81 9.09 24.08
CA VAL A 123 7.80 8.62 25.06
C VAL A 123 8.67 9.77 25.57
N ASN A 124 9.11 10.67 24.69
CA ASN A 124 9.86 11.87 25.08
C ASN A 124 9.05 12.83 25.96
N ALA A 125 7.73 12.90 25.75
CA ALA A 125 6.85 13.71 26.59
C ALA A 125 6.51 13.05 27.94
N LEU A 126 6.59 11.72 28.04
CA LEU A 126 6.39 10.96 29.27
C LEU A 126 7.63 10.88 30.15
N THR A 127 8.81 10.93 29.54
CA THR A 127 10.08 10.96 30.28
C THR A 127 10.32 12.39 30.79
N PRO A 128 10.31 12.63 32.11
CA PRO A 128 10.73 13.92 32.64
C PRO A 128 12.21 14.09 32.31
N SER A 129 12.53 14.97 31.36
CA SER A 129 13.91 15.28 30.98
C SER A 129 14.71 15.69 32.22
N ALA A 130 15.60 14.78 32.68
CA ALA A 130 16.65 15.04 33.65
C ALA A 130 17.85 15.74 32.99
N ALA A 131 17.62 16.63 32.01
CA ALA A 131 18.67 17.32 31.26
C ALA A 131 18.32 18.81 31.03
N THR A 132 18.16 19.55 32.13
CA THR A 132 18.55 20.97 32.20
C THR A 132 19.32 21.22 33.50
N THR A 133 20.39 20.47 33.72
CA THR A 133 21.40 20.76 34.73
C THR A 133 22.77 20.68 34.07
N ALA A 134 23.23 21.79 33.49
CA ALA A 134 24.63 22.26 33.47
C ALA A 134 24.82 23.39 32.45
N SER A 135 24.15 24.52 32.66
CA SER A 135 24.67 25.82 32.25
C SER A 135 24.53 26.74 33.45
N SER A 136 25.32 26.47 34.50
CA SER A 136 25.45 27.39 35.62
C SER A 136 26.30 28.60 35.20
N PRO A 137 25.90 29.82 35.61
CA PRO A 137 26.63 31.06 35.35
C PRO A 137 27.86 31.12 36.25
N THR A 138 29.05 31.33 35.67
CA THR A 138 30.25 31.64 36.46
C THR A 138 30.62 33.10 36.27
N SER A 139 30.62 33.80 37.40
CA SER A 139 30.88 35.22 37.58
C SER A 139 32.31 35.64 37.17
N ALA A 140 32.44 36.86 36.66
CA ALA A 140 33.61 37.70 36.87
C ALA A 140 33.15 39.15 37.16
N PRO A 141 33.65 39.80 38.24
CA PRO A 141 33.27 41.17 38.59
C PRO A 141 34.27 42.23 38.06
N THR A 142 33.68 43.35 37.61
CA THR A 142 34.09 44.79 37.67
C THR A 142 35.40 45.26 36.98
N PRO A 143 35.65 46.60 36.88
CA PRO A 143 34.87 47.66 36.21
C PRO A 143 35.76 48.48 35.23
N THR A 144 35.20 49.37 34.38
CA THR A 144 35.73 50.72 34.05
C THR A 144 34.90 51.44 32.98
N SER A 145 34.68 52.72 33.26
CA SER A 145 33.98 53.81 32.59
C SER A 145 34.16 54.01 31.08
N GLY A 146 33.15 54.58 30.42
CA GLY A 146 33.33 55.31 29.14
C GLY A 146 32.09 55.47 28.26
N SER A 147 31.30 56.53 28.52
CA SER A 147 30.70 57.45 27.54
C SER A 147 29.96 56.98 26.26
N THR A 148 28.62 57.11 26.30
CA THR A 148 27.70 57.72 25.28
C THR A 148 27.55 57.14 23.84
N PRO A 149 26.39 57.40 23.18
CA PRO A 149 25.68 56.45 22.33
C PRO A 149 25.96 56.63 20.84
N THR A 150 25.79 55.58 20.02
CA THR A 150 25.67 55.72 18.56
C THR A 150 24.79 54.61 18.00
N GLN A 151 23.72 55.05 17.33
CA GLN A 151 22.78 54.26 16.57
C GLN A 151 23.50 53.55 15.41
N SER A 152 23.16 52.29 15.14
CA SER A 152 23.43 51.65 13.85
C SER A 152 22.35 50.63 13.54
N PHE A 153 21.45 51.08 12.67
CA PHE A 153 20.58 50.37 11.74
C PHE A 153 20.84 48.85 11.59
N SER A 154 19.85 48.04 11.95
CA SER A 154 19.79 46.64 11.56
C SER A 154 19.30 46.52 10.12
N SER A 155 20.16 46.03 9.24
CA SER A 155 19.85 45.71 7.84
C SER A 155 18.87 44.54 7.73
N THR A 156 17.79 44.78 6.99
CA THR A 156 16.86 43.78 6.48
C THR A 156 17.54 42.89 5.44
N ALA A 157 17.93 41.66 5.83
CA ALA A 157 18.23 40.58 4.89
C ALA A 157 17.19 39.47 5.10
N GLN A 158 16.01 39.69 4.53
CA GLN A 158 14.92 38.74 4.51
C GLN A 158 15.21 37.68 3.44
N ALA A 159 15.85 36.59 3.86
CA ALA A 159 15.86 35.35 3.09
C ALA A 159 14.45 34.72 3.15
N PRO A 160 13.89 34.23 2.02
CA PRO A 160 12.61 33.53 2.03
C PRO A 160 12.80 32.24 2.81
N HIS A 161 12.30 32.24 4.05
CA HIS A 161 12.14 31.04 4.85
C HIS A 161 11.10 30.18 4.15
N PHE A 162 11.56 29.14 3.45
CA PHE A 162 10.70 28.03 3.09
C PHE A 162 10.18 27.40 4.40
N PRO A 163 8.86 27.29 4.61
CA PRO A 163 8.36 26.50 5.72
C PRO A 163 8.75 25.04 5.47
N PRO A 164 9.48 24.37 6.39
CA PRO A 164 9.53 22.91 6.33
C PRO A 164 8.10 22.40 6.55
N ASN A 165 7.65 21.58 5.61
CA ASN A 165 6.38 20.87 5.63
C ASN A 165 6.18 20.11 6.96
N PRO A 166 4.95 20.02 7.52
CA PRO A 166 4.72 19.62 8.90
C PRO A 166 4.29 18.15 9.01
N THR A 167 5.06 17.28 9.67
CA THR A 167 4.53 15.99 10.17
C THR A 167 5.42 15.40 11.26
N SER A 168 5.54 16.08 12.39
CA SER A 168 5.96 15.43 13.62
C SER A 168 4.99 15.90 14.68
N ALA A 169 4.24 14.97 15.28
CA ALA A 169 3.32 15.25 16.36
C ALA A 169 4.14 15.80 17.55
N SER A 170 4.35 17.11 17.58
CA SER A 170 4.90 17.78 18.76
C SER A 170 3.78 17.83 19.78
N TYR A 171 3.85 16.97 20.80
CA TYR A 171 2.93 17.03 21.93
C TYR A 171 3.17 18.34 22.68
N THR A 172 2.34 19.34 22.43
CA THR A 172 2.36 20.63 23.15
C THR A 172 1.69 20.56 24.53
N SER A 173 1.04 19.42 24.81
CA SER A 173 0.27 19.13 26.02
C SER A 173 0.71 17.79 26.62
N LYS A 174 0.43 17.58 27.91
CA LYS A 174 0.74 16.31 28.59
C LYS A 174 0.10 15.12 27.85
N PRO A 175 0.84 14.04 27.56
CA PRO A 175 0.31 12.85 26.89
C PRO A 175 -0.90 12.27 27.65
N THR A 176 -1.94 11.91 26.92
CA THR A 176 -3.17 11.35 27.52
C THR A 176 -3.22 9.83 27.38
N SER A 177 -4.05 9.18 28.19
CA SER A 177 -4.27 7.73 28.06
C SER A 177 -4.87 7.34 26.72
N SER A 178 -5.64 8.23 26.10
CA SER A 178 -6.22 8.02 24.77
C SER A 178 -5.15 8.01 23.67
N ASP A 179 -4.09 8.80 23.80
CA ASP A 179 -2.97 8.81 22.85
C ASP A 179 -2.20 7.50 22.89
N HIS A 180 -1.93 6.98 24.10
CA HIS A 180 -1.34 5.66 24.32
C HIS A 180 -2.21 4.56 23.71
N THR A 181 -3.49 4.47 24.08
CA THR A 181 -4.41 3.45 23.52
C THR A 181 -4.47 3.51 22.00
N ARG A 182 -4.55 4.72 21.42
CA ARG A 182 -4.61 4.90 19.96
C ARG A 182 -3.35 4.35 19.28
N LEU A 183 -2.16 4.68 19.79
CA LEU A 183 -0.90 4.20 19.22
C LEU A 183 -0.74 2.69 19.40
N SER A 184 -1.06 2.14 20.57
CA SER A 184 -1.03 0.70 20.82
C SER A 184 -1.97 -0.05 19.87
N GLU A 185 -3.18 0.46 19.63
CA GLU A 185 -4.11 -0.17 18.70
C GLU A 185 -3.60 -0.12 17.24
N LEU A 186 -3.03 0.99 16.80
CA LEU A 186 -2.47 1.10 15.44
C LEU A 186 -1.28 0.15 15.22
N LEU A 187 -0.44 -0.03 16.23
CA LEU A 187 0.67 -1.01 16.21
C LEU A 187 0.15 -2.44 16.21
N LEU A 188 -0.86 -2.76 17.04
CA LEU A 188 -1.53 -4.06 17.06
C LEU A 188 -2.20 -4.38 15.72
N GLN A 189 -2.85 -3.41 15.09
CA GLN A 189 -3.40 -3.57 13.74
C GLN A 189 -2.30 -3.87 12.71
N SER A 190 -1.11 -3.27 12.83
CA SER A 190 0.02 -3.58 11.94
C SER A 190 0.51 -5.02 12.15
N LEU A 191 0.61 -5.49 13.40
CA LEU A 191 0.94 -6.89 13.69
C LEU A 191 -0.05 -7.87 13.07
N LEU A 192 -1.36 -7.60 13.20
CA LEU A 192 -2.39 -8.43 12.57
C LEU A 192 -2.28 -8.42 11.04
N ARG A 193 -1.92 -7.29 10.42
CA ARG A 193 -1.66 -7.22 8.97
C ARG A 193 -0.44 -8.04 8.58
N LEU A 194 0.63 -8.00 9.39
CA LEU A 194 1.83 -8.83 9.19
C LEU A 194 1.51 -10.33 9.28
N ASP A 195 0.68 -10.74 10.23
CA ASP A 195 0.28 -12.14 10.41
C ASP A 195 -0.70 -12.64 9.33
N ALA A 196 -1.57 -11.76 8.84
CA ALA A 196 -2.52 -12.08 7.78
C ALA A 196 -1.86 -12.31 6.40
N MET A 197 -0.59 -11.92 6.22
CA MET A 197 0.15 -12.23 4.99
C MET A 197 0.41 -13.74 4.88
N HIS A 198 -0.42 -14.37 4.05
CA HIS A 198 -0.42 -15.80 3.83
C HIS A 198 0.83 -16.25 3.07
N LEU A 199 1.67 -17.05 3.72
CA LEU A 199 2.86 -17.67 3.12
C LEU A 199 2.43 -18.99 2.48
N ALA A 200 2.00 -18.94 1.22
CA ALA A 200 1.30 -20.04 0.54
C ALA A 200 2.15 -21.28 0.24
N GLY A 201 3.47 -21.24 0.48
CA GLY A 201 4.38 -22.36 0.23
C GLY A 201 5.16 -22.77 1.48
N SER A 202 5.36 -24.08 1.66
CA SER A 202 6.32 -24.63 2.65
C SER A 202 7.75 -24.08 2.43
N ASP A 203 8.06 -23.62 1.21
CA ASP A 203 9.41 -23.28 0.75
C ASP A 203 9.76 -21.78 0.70
N TRP A 204 9.10 -20.92 1.49
CA TRP A 204 9.49 -19.49 1.59
C TRP A 204 10.18 -19.16 2.92
N PRO A 205 11.42 -19.63 3.15
CA PRO A 205 12.15 -19.37 4.39
C PRO A 205 12.52 -17.88 4.53
N GLU A 206 12.78 -17.18 3.42
CA GLU A 206 13.18 -15.77 3.45
C GLU A 206 11.97 -14.90 3.83
N ALA A 207 10.81 -15.11 3.21
CA ALA A 207 9.59 -14.38 3.58
C ALA A 207 9.17 -14.62 5.04
N ARG A 208 9.38 -15.84 5.57
CA ARG A 208 9.16 -16.14 7.00
C ARG A 208 10.13 -15.38 7.90
N ALA A 209 11.41 -15.37 7.54
CA ALA A 209 12.44 -14.66 8.28
C ALA A 209 12.16 -13.14 8.29
N GLU A 210 11.81 -12.58 7.14
CA GLU A 210 11.45 -11.18 6.98
C GLU A 210 10.20 -10.82 7.80
N ARG A 211 9.13 -11.64 7.74
CA ARG A 211 7.93 -11.43 8.57
C ARG A 211 8.28 -11.44 10.05
N LYS A 212 9.10 -12.40 10.50
CA LYS A 212 9.52 -12.50 11.90
C LYS A 212 10.36 -11.29 12.32
N ALA A 213 11.23 -10.79 11.45
CA ALA A 213 12.00 -9.58 11.69
C ALA A 213 11.09 -8.35 11.83
N ALA A 214 10.14 -8.17 10.90
CA ALA A 214 9.16 -7.10 10.94
C ALA A 214 8.29 -7.15 12.20
N VAL A 215 7.77 -8.33 12.56
CA VAL A 215 6.98 -8.53 13.79
C VAL A 215 7.79 -8.17 15.04
N ARG A 216 9.05 -8.62 15.12
CA ARG A 216 9.93 -8.28 16.24
C ARG A 216 10.16 -6.78 16.39
N GLU A 217 10.30 -6.08 15.27
CA GLU A 217 10.50 -4.64 15.30
C GLU A 217 9.24 -3.90 15.75
N VAL A 218 8.07 -4.24 15.22
CA VAL A 218 6.80 -3.64 15.65
C VAL A 218 6.52 -3.94 17.14
N GLN A 219 6.81 -5.16 17.59
CA GLN A 219 6.76 -5.53 19.02
C GLN A 219 7.71 -4.66 19.86
N GLY A 220 8.95 -4.44 19.41
CA GLY A 220 9.89 -3.57 20.12
C GLY A 220 9.43 -2.10 20.20
N VAL A 221 8.70 -1.61 19.20
CA VAL A 221 8.06 -0.28 19.27
C VAL A 221 6.93 -0.26 20.28
N LEU A 222 6.10 -1.30 20.32
CA LEU A 222 5.02 -1.46 21.29
C LEU A 222 5.55 -1.57 22.73
N ASP A 223 6.57 -2.40 22.96
CA ASP A 223 7.21 -2.57 24.27
C ASP A 223 7.82 -1.25 24.79
N ARG A 224 8.41 -0.45 23.89
CA ARG A 224 8.94 0.89 24.23
C ARG A 224 7.82 1.82 24.69
N LEU A 225 6.71 1.84 23.95
CA LEU A 225 5.52 2.63 24.26
C LEU A 225 4.93 2.22 25.62
N ASP A 226 4.70 0.92 25.83
CA ASP A 226 4.09 0.39 27.05
C ASP A 226 5.01 0.52 28.27
N GLY A 227 6.32 0.34 28.07
CA GLY A 227 7.33 0.52 29.10
C GLY A 227 7.40 1.97 29.60
N ALA A 228 7.45 2.95 28.68
CA ALA A 228 7.43 4.36 29.05
C ALA A 228 6.12 4.77 29.73
N TRP A 229 4.99 4.21 29.28
CA TRP A 229 3.68 4.49 29.89
C TRP A 229 3.54 3.90 31.29
N SER A 230 4.05 2.68 31.52
CA SER A 230 4.03 2.04 32.85
C SER A 230 5.00 2.69 33.84
N ALA A 231 6.05 3.37 33.36
CA ALA A 231 7.05 4.03 34.20
C ALA A 231 6.66 5.45 34.64
N ARG A 232 5.51 5.97 34.20
CA ARG A 232 5.04 7.33 34.53
C ARG A 232 4.54 7.48 35.97
#